data_AF-A0A935V0H6-F1
#
_entry.id   AF-A0A935V0H6-F1
#
_cell.length_a   1.000
_cell.length_b   1.000
_cell.length_c   1.000
_cell.angle_alpha   90.00
_cell.angle_beta   90.00
_cell.angle_gamma   90.00
#
_symmetry.space_group_name_H-M   'P 1'
#
loop_
_entity.id
_entity.type
_entity.pdbx_description
1 polymer ?
#
loop_
_entity_poly.entity_id
_entity_poly.type
_entity_poly.pdbx_seq_one_letter_code
_entity_poly.pdbx_strand_id
1 'polypeptide(L)'
;MLRAPSFAPVRTRSTVGPRDLSRHPRDPAALGFVLAEVVEAAAAKGPPRPAILGFSGTHVEQHDLPPLVAQKADIHRFIAAVAGQEGMEAVAVVGTLGVRKGRGEPQPGLVVFIEWPDGAWWLWARPLRDRAIRDDLPPEIRAAWDGWPRPSGLGGFWTRARVEGLRLQRETVDGADELVN
;
A
#
# COMPACT_ATOMS: atom_id res chain seq x y z
N MET A 1 -19.21 -8.29 27.09
CA MET A 1 -17.85 -8.54 26.56
C MET A 1 -17.99 -9.28 25.22
N LEU A 2 -17.87 -8.57 24.10
CA LEU A 2 -17.77 -9.22 22.78
C LEU A 2 -16.33 -9.71 22.62
N ARG A 3 -16.13 -11.03 22.51
CA ARG A 3 -14.84 -11.60 22.13
C ARG A 3 -14.43 -10.98 20.79
N ALA A 4 -13.25 -10.37 20.74
CA ALA A 4 -12.65 -9.99 19.47
C ALA A 4 -12.57 -11.26 18.60
N PRO A 5 -13.00 -11.21 17.32
CA PRO A 5 -12.83 -12.36 16.44
C PRO A 5 -11.35 -12.73 16.38
N SER A 6 -11.05 -13.99 16.72
CA SER A 6 -9.73 -14.58 16.57
C SER A 6 -9.52 -14.83 15.08
N PHE A 7 -8.63 -14.07 14.45
CA PHE A 7 -8.28 -14.27 13.04
C PHE A 7 -7.07 -15.20 12.93
N ALA A 8 -7.01 -15.93 11.81
CA ALA A 8 -5.82 -16.71 11.49
C ALA A 8 -4.63 -15.76 11.29
N PRO A 9 -3.46 -16.05 11.88
CA PRO A 9 -2.25 -15.28 11.62
C PRO A 9 -1.90 -15.36 10.13
N VAL A 10 -1.43 -14.25 9.57
CA VAL A 10 -0.98 -14.18 8.18
C VAL A 10 0.54 -14.03 8.15
N ARG A 11 1.20 -14.74 7.23
CA ARG A 11 2.65 -14.61 7.03
C ARG A 11 2.92 -13.70 5.84
N THR A 12 3.71 -12.66 6.03
CA THR A 12 4.21 -11.83 4.92
C THR A 12 5.64 -11.40 5.17
N ARG A 13 6.36 -11.10 4.09
CA ARG A 13 7.68 -10.48 4.18
C ARG A 13 7.48 -9.00 4.50
N SER A 14 8.13 -8.55 5.56
CA SER A 14 8.14 -7.14 5.95
C SER A 14 9.57 -6.66 6.04
N THR A 15 9.81 -5.42 5.62
CA THR A 15 11.10 -4.74 5.81
C THR A 15 10.84 -3.39 6.45
N VAL A 16 11.73 -2.97 7.35
CA VAL A 16 11.65 -1.68 8.02
C VAL A 16 13.00 -0.98 7.82
N GLY A 17 12.96 0.27 7.38
CA GLY A 17 14.14 1.08 7.15
C GLY A 17 13.93 2.53 7.57
N PRO A 18 15.00 3.32 7.66
CA PRO A 18 14.88 4.74 7.98
C PRO A 18 14.14 5.50 6.87
N ARG A 19 13.35 6.51 7.26
CA ARG A 19 12.69 7.40 6.31
C ARG A 19 13.65 8.46 5.82
N ASP A 20 14.17 8.25 4.63
CA ASP A 20 14.88 9.28 3.86
C ASP A 20 13.88 10.27 3.28
N LEU A 21 13.89 11.53 3.76
CA LEU A 21 12.96 12.58 3.31
C LEU A 21 13.19 13.04 1.86
N SER A 22 14.36 12.76 1.28
CA SER A 22 14.60 13.02 -0.15
C SER A 22 13.87 12.00 -1.04
N ARG A 23 13.58 10.82 -0.51
CA ARG A 23 12.86 9.72 -1.20
C ARG A 23 11.41 9.57 -0.75
N HIS A 24 11.10 10.00 0.46
CA HIS A 24 9.79 9.85 1.09
C HIS A 24 9.42 11.17 1.81
N PRO A 25 9.22 12.26 1.05
CA PRO A 25 8.92 13.57 1.63
C PRO A 25 7.62 13.52 2.45
N ARG A 26 7.43 14.52 3.32
CA ARG A 26 6.19 14.66 4.11
C ARG A 26 5.09 15.41 3.38
N ASP A 27 5.45 16.21 2.38
CA ASP A 27 4.47 16.88 1.52
C ASP A 27 3.64 15.83 0.77
N PRO A 28 2.30 15.85 0.89
CA PRO A 28 1.43 14.84 0.30
C PRO A 28 1.58 14.67 -1.21
N ALA A 29 1.67 15.79 -1.95
CA ALA A 29 1.78 15.76 -3.39
C ALA A 29 3.15 15.25 -3.83
N ALA A 30 4.22 15.77 -3.22
CA ALA A 30 5.58 15.34 -3.50
C ALA A 30 5.78 13.85 -3.23
N LEU A 31 5.21 13.31 -2.13
CA LEU A 31 5.28 11.88 -1.84
C LEU A 31 4.59 11.06 -2.94
N GLY A 32 3.42 11.50 -3.39
CA GLY A 32 2.70 10.90 -4.51
C GLY A 32 3.54 10.80 -5.78
N PHE A 33 4.14 11.92 -6.20
CA PHE A 33 4.97 11.95 -7.40
C PHE A 33 6.24 11.11 -7.30
N VAL A 34 6.96 11.18 -6.17
CA VAL A 34 8.18 10.37 -5.98
C VAL A 34 7.86 8.87 -6.02
N LEU A 35 6.77 8.43 -5.39
CA LEU A 35 6.37 7.02 -5.45
C LEU A 35 5.93 6.61 -6.86
N ALA A 36 5.26 7.49 -7.62
CA ALA A 36 4.90 7.21 -9.00
C ALA A 36 6.15 7.02 -9.89
N GLU A 37 7.16 7.89 -9.76
CA GLU A 37 8.44 7.76 -10.47
C GLU A 37 9.15 6.45 -10.11
N VAL A 38 9.18 6.07 -8.83
CA VAL A 38 9.78 4.80 -8.39
C VAL A 38 9.06 3.60 -9.01
N VAL A 39 7.73 3.61 -9.03
CA VAL A 39 6.93 2.52 -9.61
C VAL A 39 7.10 2.44 -11.13
N GLU A 40 7.12 3.58 -11.84
CA GLU A 40 7.39 3.61 -13.28
C GLU A 40 8.81 3.14 -13.61
N ALA A 41 9.83 3.61 -12.88
CA ALA A 41 11.21 3.20 -13.07
C ALA A 41 11.39 1.69 -12.79
N ALA A 42 10.67 1.14 -11.83
CA ALA A 42 10.64 -0.30 -11.58
C ALA A 42 9.99 -1.06 -12.75
N ALA A 43 8.92 -0.51 -13.34
CA ALA A 43 8.22 -1.12 -14.48
C ALA A 43 9.11 -1.29 -15.72
N ALA A 44 10.14 -0.44 -15.90
CA ALA A 44 11.13 -0.60 -16.96
C ALA A 44 11.93 -1.92 -16.85
N LYS A 45 11.97 -2.53 -15.67
CA LYS A 45 12.61 -3.84 -15.41
C LYS A 45 11.60 -5.00 -15.36
N GLY A 46 10.32 -4.70 -15.56
CA GLY A 46 9.20 -5.62 -15.44
C GLY A 46 8.18 -5.14 -14.38
N PRO A 47 6.95 -5.69 -14.39
CA PRO A 47 5.88 -5.21 -13.51
C PRO A 47 6.27 -5.26 -12.02
N PRO A 48 6.30 -4.12 -11.30
CA PRO A 48 6.68 -4.10 -9.90
C PRO A 48 5.68 -4.90 -9.08
N ARG A 49 6.21 -5.72 -8.15
CA ARG A 49 5.38 -6.49 -7.22
C ARG A 49 4.60 -5.52 -6.32
N PRO A 50 3.30 -5.78 -6.06
CA PRO A 50 2.52 -4.91 -5.22
C PRO A 50 2.98 -4.99 -3.76
N ALA A 51 2.97 -3.85 -3.07
CA ALA A 51 3.36 -3.72 -1.68
C ALA A 51 2.51 -2.67 -0.95
N ILE A 52 2.43 -2.78 0.38
CA ILE A 52 1.95 -1.73 1.27
C ILE A 52 3.15 -1.04 1.87
N LEU A 53 3.13 0.29 1.90
CA LEU A 53 4.10 1.11 2.59
C LEU A 53 3.42 1.81 3.78
N GLY A 54 3.97 1.68 4.98
CA GLY A 54 3.63 2.49 6.14
C GLY A 54 4.71 3.54 6.36
N PHE A 55 4.33 4.81 6.49
CA PHE A 55 5.27 5.91 6.71
C PHE A 55 5.06 6.46 8.11
N SER A 56 6.10 6.44 8.94
CA SER A 56 6.14 7.19 10.20
C SER A 56 7.01 8.44 10.06
N GLY A 57 7.14 9.21 11.13
CA GLY A 57 8.04 10.36 11.17
C GLY A 57 9.52 10.00 10.94
N THR A 58 9.92 8.75 11.18
CA THR A 58 11.33 8.30 11.20
C THR A 58 11.63 7.04 10.38
N HIS A 59 10.63 6.23 10.04
CA HIS A 59 10.82 4.96 9.36
C HIS A 59 9.81 4.76 8.22
N VAL A 60 10.16 3.88 7.29
CA VAL A 60 9.25 3.33 6.28
C VAL A 60 9.19 1.82 6.48
N GLU A 61 7.98 1.31 6.54
CA GLU A 61 7.69 -0.12 6.62
C GLU A 61 7.14 -0.58 5.27
N GLN A 62 7.65 -1.67 4.72
CA GLN A 62 7.14 -2.27 3.50
C GLN A 62 6.65 -3.69 3.78
N HIS A 63 5.45 -4.00 3.31
CA HIS A 63 4.84 -5.33 3.39
C HIS A 63 4.51 -5.87 1.99
N ASP A 64 4.99 -7.06 1.66
CA ASP A 64 4.67 -7.73 0.39
C ASP A 64 3.18 -8.11 0.34
N LEU A 65 2.49 -7.77 -0.75
CA LEU A 65 1.10 -8.19 -0.98
C LEU A 65 0.91 -9.64 -1.43
N PRO A 66 1.76 -10.21 -2.32
CA PRO A 66 1.49 -11.54 -2.87
C PRO A 66 1.29 -12.65 -1.82
N PRO A 67 2.04 -12.72 -0.71
CA PRO A 67 1.79 -13.70 0.34
C PRO A 67 0.39 -13.55 0.96
N LEU A 68 -0.06 -12.31 1.19
CA LEU A 68 -1.39 -12.03 1.77
C LEU A 68 -2.51 -12.47 0.82
N VAL A 69 -2.35 -12.20 -0.48
CA VAL A 69 -3.28 -12.64 -1.53
C VAL A 69 -3.35 -14.16 -1.59
N ALA A 70 -2.20 -14.84 -1.59
CA ALA A 70 -2.13 -16.31 -1.65
C ALA A 70 -2.83 -16.98 -0.45
N GLN A 71 -2.77 -16.35 0.73
CA GLN A 71 -3.46 -16.80 1.94
C GLN A 71 -4.94 -16.37 2.01
N LYS A 72 -5.46 -15.67 0.98
CA LYS A 72 -6.82 -15.10 0.97
C LYS A 72 -7.11 -14.22 2.18
N ALA A 73 -6.11 -13.47 2.65
CA ALA A 73 -6.25 -12.55 3.77
C ALA A 73 -7.18 -11.39 3.42
N ASP A 74 -7.84 -10.79 4.43
CA ASP A 74 -8.52 -9.50 4.26
C ASP A 74 -7.46 -8.40 4.14
N ILE A 75 -7.08 -8.09 2.90
CA ILE A 75 -6.05 -7.10 2.58
C ILE A 75 -6.43 -5.71 3.12
N HIS A 76 -7.71 -5.32 3.05
CA HIS A 76 -8.14 -4.03 3.57
C HIS A 76 -8.00 -3.94 5.09
N ARG A 77 -8.32 -5.02 5.80
CA ARG A 77 -8.10 -5.09 7.25
C ARG A 77 -6.61 -5.07 7.57
N PHE A 78 -5.78 -5.73 6.78
CA PHE A 78 -4.32 -5.69 6.93
C PHE A 78 -3.78 -4.27 6.73
N ILE A 79 -4.18 -3.57 5.64
CA ILE A 79 -3.78 -2.17 5.41
C ILE A 79 -4.27 -1.27 6.55
N ALA A 80 -5.50 -1.46 7.02
CA ALA A 80 -6.01 -0.72 8.18
C ALA A 80 -5.21 -1.02 9.46
N ALA A 81 -4.75 -2.25 9.66
CA ALA A 81 -3.89 -2.60 10.80
C ALA A 81 -2.48 -1.98 10.71
N VAL A 82 -1.94 -1.80 9.49
CA VAL A 82 -0.72 -1.01 9.23
C VAL A 82 -0.99 0.46 9.55
N ALA A 83 -2.07 1.04 9.02
CA ALA A 83 -2.45 2.42 9.31
C ALA A 83 -2.63 2.65 10.82
N GLY A 84 -3.26 1.72 11.54
CA GLY A 84 -3.49 1.83 12.99
C GLY A 84 -2.24 1.73 13.88
N GLN A 85 -1.04 1.50 13.31
CA GLN A 85 0.20 1.57 14.08
C GLN A 85 0.42 2.98 14.65
N GLU A 86 1.06 3.05 15.82
CA GLU A 86 1.36 4.33 16.45
C GLU A 86 2.41 5.12 15.65
N GLY A 87 2.19 6.44 15.52
CA GLY A 87 3.11 7.33 14.82
C GLY A 87 3.10 7.21 13.29
N MET A 88 2.16 6.45 12.71
CA MET A 88 1.96 6.44 11.25
C MET A 88 1.40 7.78 10.78
N GLU A 89 2.02 8.34 9.75
CA GLU A 89 1.69 9.60 9.10
C GLU A 89 1.00 9.39 7.75
N ALA A 90 1.24 8.26 7.08
CA ALA A 90 0.58 7.87 5.84
C ALA A 90 0.67 6.35 5.61
N VAL A 91 -0.26 5.80 4.85
CA VAL A 91 -0.17 4.44 4.30
C VAL A 91 -0.33 4.51 2.79
N ALA A 92 0.47 3.74 2.06
CA ALA A 92 0.37 3.64 0.62
C ALA A 92 0.22 2.20 0.15
N VAL A 93 -0.45 2.03 -0.98
CA VAL A 93 -0.48 0.80 -1.78
C VAL A 93 0.18 1.11 -3.11
N VAL A 94 1.26 0.40 -3.43
CA VAL A 94 2.09 0.65 -4.61
C VAL A 94 2.33 -0.61 -5.42
N GLY A 95 2.62 -0.45 -6.72
CA GLY A 95 3.04 -1.53 -7.61
C GLY A 95 1.98 -1.92 -8.63
N THR A 96 2.05 -3.15 -9.14
CA THR A 96 1.13 -3.63 -10.19
C THR A 96 -0.13 -4.23 -9.57
N LEU A 97 -1.28 -3.63 -9.84
CA LEU A 97 -2.61 -4.05 -9.35
C LEU A 97 -3.64 -4.07 -10.49
N GLY A 98 -4.81 -4.64 -10.23
CA GLY A 98 -5.94 -4.56 -11.15
C GLY A 98 -6.57 -3.16 -11.13
N VAL A 99 -6.52 -2.45 -12.26
CA VAL A 99 -7.16 -1.17 -12.49
C VAL A 99 -8.39 -1.39 -13.35
N ARG A 100 -9.56 -0.93 -12.87
CA ARG A 100 -10.82 -1.02 -13.61
C ARG A 100 -11.16 0.34 -14.23
N LYS A 101 -11.34 0.36 -15.55
CA LYS A 101 -11.97 1.50 -16.25
C LYS A 101 -13.42 1.14 -16.60
N GLY A 102 -14.37 1.87 -16.02
CA GLY A 102 -15.81 1.63 -16.24
C GLY A 102 -16.30 0.30 -15.66
N ARG A 103 -17.16 -0.41 -16.40
CA ARG A 103 -17.76 -1.70 -15.98
C ARG A 103 -16.98 -2.94 -16.44
N GLY A 104 -15.81 -2.77 -17.05
CA GLY A 104 -15.01 -3.87 -17.57
C GLY A 104 -14.28 -4.68 -16.49
N GLU A 105 -13.64 -5.77 -16.93
CA GLU A 105 -12.72 -6.54 -16.07
C GLU A 105 -11.52 -5.68 -15.66
N PRO A 106 -11.00 -5.84 -14.42
CA PRO A 106 -9.77 -5.18 -14.01
C PRO A 106 -8.60 -5.59 -14.94
N GLN A 107 -7.88 -4.60 -15.46
CA GLN A 107 -6.67 -4.81 -16.24
C GLN A 107 -5.44 -4.52 -15.38
N PRO A 108 -4.30 -5.20 -15.60
CA PRO A 108 -3.07 -4.83 -14.90
C PRO A 108 -2.73 -3.37 -15.12
N GLY A 109 -2.38 -2.67 -14.06
CA GLY A 109 -1.97 -1.27 -14.08
C GLY A 109 -1.00 -0.98 -12.95
N LEU A 110 -0.12 -0.01 -13.17
CA LEU A 110 0.70 0.56 -12.12
C LEU A 110 -0.20 1.45 -11.25
N VAL A 111 -0.09 1.32 -9.94
CA VAL A 111 -0.89 2.06 -8.97
C VAL A 111 0.01 2.61 -7.88
N VAL A 112 -0.27 3.85 -7.48
CA VAL A 112 0.17 4.47 -6.23
C VAL A 112 -1.08 5.09 -5.59
N PHE A 113 -1.53 4.52 -4.48
CA PHE A 113 -2.59 5.09 -3.67
C PHE A 113 -2.01 5.43 -2.30
N ILE A 114 -2.29 6.62 -1.77
CA ILE A 114 -1.82 7.08 -0.45
C ILE A 114 -3.02 7.61 0.33
N GLU A 115 -3.11 7.28 1.62
CA GLU A 115 -4.10 7.82 2.55
C GLU A 115 -3.43 8.36 3.83
N TRP A 116 -3.90 9.53 4.28
CA TRP A 116 -3.46 10.20 5.50
C TRP A 116 -4.49 10.04 6.65
N PRO A 117 -4.09 10.27 7.92
CA PRO A 117 -4.95 10.06 9.09
C PRO A 117 -6.28 10.81 9.11
N ASP A 118 -6.34 11.97 8.45
CA ASP A 118 -7.54 12.80 8.28
C ASP A 118 -8.50 12.25 7.22
N GLY A 119 -8.10 11.21 6.49
CA GLY A 119 -8.86 10.58 5.42
C GLY A 119 -8.59 11.17 4.04
N ALA A 120 -7.74 12.20 3.94
CA ALA A 120 -7.27 12.70 2.66
C ALA A 120 -6.55 11.58 1.90
N TRP A 121 -6.63 11.60 0.57
CA TRP A 121 -5.95 10.61 -0.26
C TRP A 121 -5.47 11.18 -1.59
N TRP A 122 -4.48 10.49 -2.16
CA TRP A 122 -3.90 10.76 -3.46
C TRP A 122 -3.74 9.46 -4.23
N LEU A 123 -4.04 9.48 -5.53
CA LEU A 123 -4.01 8.34 -6.42
C LEU A 123 -3.31 8.73 -7.73
N TRP A 124 -2.39 7.86 -8.14
CA TRP A 124 -1.86 7.80 -9.48
C TRP A 124 -2.04 6.38 -10.02
N ALA A 125 -2.53 6.26 -11.25
CA ALA A 125 -2.75 4.96 -11.88
C ALA A 125 -2.44 5.01 -13.37
N ARG A 126 -1.73 4.00 -13.87
CA ARG A 126 -1.39 3.88 -15.30
C ARG A 126 -1.66 2.47 -15.82
N PRO A 127 -2.56 2.28 -16.79
CA PRO A 127 -2.83 0.96 -17.37
C PRO A 127 -1.60 0.35 -18.06
N LEU A 128 -1.47 -0.98 -17.97
CA LEU A 128 -0.49 -1.75 -18.72
C LEU A 128 -1.14 -2.47 -19.90
N ARG A 129 -0.35 -2.76 -20.94
CA ARG A 129 -0.68 -3.67 -22.05
C ARG A 129 0.48 -4.62 -22.23
N ASP A 130 0.20 -5.92 -22.25
CA ASP A 130 1.23 -6.94 -22.43
C ASP A 130 2.41 -6.79 -21.44
N ARG A 131 2.08 -6.38 -20.19
CA ARG A 131 3.04 -6.09 -19.10
C ARG A 131 3.96 -4.89 -19.32
N ALA A 132 3.73 -4.11 -20.37
CA ALA A 132 4.42 -2.85 -20.65
C ALA A 132 3.50 -1.65 -20.41
N ILE A 133 4.12 -0.49 -20.20
CA ILE A 133 3.40 0.78 -20.06
C ILE A 133 2.68 1.11 -21.36
N ARG A 134 1.43 1.53 -21.25
CA ARG A 134 0.68 2.11 -22.37
C ARG A 134 1.00 3.60 -22.49
N ASP A 135 1.74 3.97 -23.51
CA ASP A 135 2.03 5.38 -23.79
C ASP A 135 0.84 6.11 -24.44
N ASP A 136 -0.10 5.35 -25.03
CA ASP A 136 -1.33 5.88 -25.61
C ASP A 136 -2.38 6.28 -24.57
N LEU A 137 -2.21 5.88 -23.31
CA LEU A 137 -3.09 6.21 -22.20
C LEU A 137 -2.28 6.91 -21.10
N PRO A 138 -2.43 8.24 -20.92
CA PRO A 138 -1.70 8.95 -19.88
C PRO A 138 -2.10 8.44 -18.48
N PRO A 139 -1.22 8.61 -17.48
CA PRO A 139 -1.57 8.31 -16.11
C PRO A 139 -2.75 9.16 -15.63
N GLU A 140 -3.63 8.53 -14.86
CA GLU A 140 -4.71 9.20 -14.15
C GLU A 140 -4.19 9.66 -12.79
N ILE A 141 -4.32 10.95 -12.49
CA ILE A 141 -3.98 11.53 -11.19
C ILE A 141 -5.26 12.08 -10.57
N ARG A 142 -5.54 11.66 -9.34
CA ARG A 142 -6.70 12.10 -8.57
C ARG A 142 -6.31 12.31 -7.11
N ALA A 143 -6.99 13.21 -6.44
CA ALA A 143 -6.85 13.42 -5.00
C ALA A 143 -8.17 13.88 -4.42
N ALA A 144 -8.36 13.66 -3.12
CA ALA A 144 -9.38 14.35 -2.34
C ALA A 144 -8.85 14.65 -0.94
N TRP A 145 -8.89 15.92 -0.57
CA TRP A 145 -8.38 16.42 0.71
C TRP A 145 -9.40 16.29 1.86
N ASP A 146 -10.68 16.18 1.52
CA ASP A 146 -11.78 15.84 2.45
C ASP A 146 -12.02 14.32 2.55
N GLY A 147 -11.27 13.53 1.77
CA GLY A 147 -11.38 12.08 1.69
C GLY A 147 -12.48 11.54 0.77
N TRP A 148 -13.20 12.39 0.02
CA TRP A 148 -14.29 11.97 -0.86
C TRP A 148 -14.24 12.62 -2.26
N PRO A 149 -14.66 11.92 -3.33
CA PRO A 149 -15.13 10.54 -3.38
C PRO A 149 -13.97 9.53 -3.41
N ARG A 150 -14.03 8.47 -2.60
CA ARG A 150 -12.99 7.45 -2.58
C ARG A 150 -12.86 6.72 -3.93
N PRO A 151 -11.64 6.41 -4.39
CA PRO A 151 -11.45 5.56 -5.56
C PRO A 151 -11.97 4.14 -5.29
N SER A 152 -12.46 3.48 -6.33
CA SER A 152 -13.20 2.21 -6.25
C SER A 152 -12.50 1.15 -5.40
N GLY A 153 -13.00 0.92 -4.18
CA GLY A 153 -12.47 -0.09 -3.28
C GLY A 153 -11.10 0.25 -2.66
N LEU A 154 -10.72 1.52 -2.55
CA LEU A 154 -9.54 1.95 -1.82
C LEU A 154 -9.88 3.07 -0.83
N GLY A 155 -9.08 3.18 0.23
CA GLY A 155 -9.20 4.20 1.26
C GLY A 155 -10.13 3.84 2.42
N GLY A 156 -10.15 4.71 3.43
CA GLY A 156 -10.86 4.49 4.68
C GLY A 156 -10.11 3.59 5.65
N PHE A 157 -8.82 3.37 5.43
CA PHE A 157 -7.99 2.49 6.25
C PHE A 157 -7.90 3.02 7.68
N TRP A 158 -7.74 4.34 7.85
CA TRP A 158 -7.69 4.98 9.17
C TRP A 158 -9.02 4.96 9.90
N THR A 159 -10.14 5.17 9.18
CA THR A 159 -11.49 5.01 9.76
C THR A 159 -11.68 3.58 10.26
N ARG A 160 -11.35 2.60 9.42
CA ARG A 160 -11.49 1.18 9.76
C ARG A 160 -10.61 0.79 10.94
N ALA A 161 -9.35 1.25 10.96
CA ALA A 161 -8.41 1.00 12.04
C ALA A 161 -8.96 1.48 13.40
N ARG A 162 -9.51 2.70 13.44
CA ARG A 162 -10.09 3.28 14.66
C ARG A 162 -11.37 2.56 15.11
N VAL A 163 -12.29 2.32 14.18
CA VAL A 163 -13.59 1.70 14.49
C VAL A 163 -13.42 0.26 14.96
N GLU A 164 -12.51 -0.49 14.34
CA GLU A 164 -12.31 -1.91 14.64
C GLU A 164 -11.14 -2.16 15.61
N GLY A 165 -10.44 -1.12 16.08
CA GLY A 165 -9.30 -1.24 16.98
C GLY A 165 -8.12 -2.03 16.38
N LEU A 166 -7.87 -1.86 15.07
CA LEU A 166 -6.89 -2.68 14.34
C LEU A 166 -5.47 -2.17 14.56
N ARG A 167 -4.60 -3.08 14.95
CA ARG A 167 -3.15 -2.91 14.93
C ARG A 167 -2.51 -4.25 14.54
N LEU A 168 -1.44 -4.21 13.75
CA LEU A 168 -0.58 -5.36 13.55
C LEU A 168 0.06 -5.73 14.90
N GLN A 169 -0.04 -7.01 15.24
CA GLN A 169 0.83 -7.65 16.22
C GLN A 169 1.85 -8.47 15.42
N ARG A 170 3.14 -8.23 15.66
CA ARG A 170 4.22 -8.89 14.92
C ARG A 170 4.83 -9.95 15.81
N GLU A 171 4.89 -11.16 15.30
CA GLU A 171 5.74 -12.21 15.83
C GLU A 171 6.83 -12.45 14.79
N THR A 172 8.09 -12.28 15.18
CA THR A 172 9.21 -12.67 14.33
C THR A 172 9.26 -14.18 14.32
N VAL A 173 9.02 -14.77 13.16
CA VAL A 173 9.19 -16.21 12.94
C VAL A 173 10.48 -16.38 12.17
N ASP A 174 11.44 -17.05 12.81
CA ASP A 174 12.79 -17.39 12.34
C ASP A 174 13.71 -16.17 12.09
N GLY A 175 14.50 -15.84 13.12
CA GLY A 175 15.73 -15.09 12.95
C GLY A 175 16.67 -15.89 12.05
N ALA A 176 16.85 -15.44 10.81
CA ALA A 176 17.84 -16.03 9.93
C ALA A 176 19.24 -15.54 10.32
N ASP A 177 19.76 -16.12 11.40
CA ASP A 177 21.19 -16.30 11.66
C ASP A 177 21.43 -17.81 11.81
N GLU A 178 21.59 -18.51 10.68
CA GLU A 178 22.24 -19.83 10.66
C GLU A 178 23.09 -19.95 9.40
N LEU A 179 24.38 -19.68 9.55
CA LEU A 179 25.40 -20.55 8.95
C LEU A 179 25.85 -21.49 10.05
N VAL A 180 25.41 -22.73 9.97
CA VAL A 180 25.96 -23.85 10.75
C VAL A 180 26.56 -24.84 9.75
N ASN A 181 27.89 -24.80 9.69
CA ASN A 181 28.87 -25.62 8.95
C ASN A 181 28.60 -25.98 7.48
#